data_AF-A0A835G5H8-F1
#
_entry.id   AF-A0A835G5H8-F1
#
_cell.length_a   1.000
_cell.length_b   1.000
_cell.length_c   1.000
_cell.angle_alpha   90.00
_cell.angle_beta   90.00
_cell.angle_gamma   90.00
#
_symmetry.space_group_name_H-M   'P 1'
#
loop_
_entity.id
_entity.type
_entity.pdbx_description
1 polymer ?
#
loop_
_entity_poly.entity_id
_entity_poly.type
_entity_poly.pdbx_seq_one_letter_code
_entity_poly.pdbx_strand_id
1 'polypeptide(L)'
;MFVVMTIVDLSKTLISLMLEAQQRVERYGTSDVITVETINGWAELYQELVNCCDKVAVCFGYQYTFALSCSTVHYIILVYYVIYYNVYTTREYESTFKLLLLIIGYMIVVILPVVATQMASDQWAKCQRVMARLHNTMIDDAGAAERRLVKQFIRVIKKHPLQIRFMSKMPAGIFLLPALLTVVINNVIIICWCSRKEVGKAIFTCDQEASATDQVYVQDASWHFLTASLTHCVATQMASDQWAKCQRVMARLHNTMIDDAGAAERRLVKQFIRVIKKHQLQIRFMSKMPAGIFLLPALLTVWAKCQRVMARLHNTMIDDAGAAERRLVKQFIRVIKKRPLQIRFMTKVPAGIFLLPALLTVVVDNVIILLQFNHVI
;
A
#
# COMPACT_ATOMS: atom_id res chain seq x y z
N MET A 1 11.92 19.90 -3.91
CA MET A 1 11.82 19.34 -5.28
C MET A 1 13.19 19.21 -5.93
N PHE A 2 13.96 20.30 -6.05
CA PHE A 2 15.29 20.30 -6.69
C PHE A 2 16.19 19.14 -6.25
N VAL A 3 16.34 18.93 -4.95
CA VAL A 3 17.17 17.85 -4.40
C VAL A 3 16.74 16.46 -4.89
N VAL A 4 15.43 16.19 -4.98
CA VAL A 4 14.92 14.90 -5.48
C VAL A 4 15.22 14.74 -6.97
N MET A 5 15.12 15.81 -7.75
CA MET A 5 15.47 15.78 -9.17
C MET A 5 16.97 15.57 -9.38
N THR A 6 17.82 16.18 -8.56
CA THR A 6 19.26 15.92 -8.57
C THR A 6 19.58 14.44 -8.28
N ILE A 7 18.91 13.83 -7.30
CA ILE A 7 19.05 12.38 -7.04
C ILE A 7 18.63 11.55 -8.26
N VAL A 8 17.51 11.93 -8.91
CA VAL A 8 17.04 11.25 -10.12
C VAL A 8 18.07 11.38 -11.25
N ASP A 9 18.65 12.55 -11.46
CA ASP A 9 19.62 12.76 -12.54
C ASP A 9 20.95 12.05 -12.27
N LEU A 10 21.46 12.09 -11.02
CA LEU A 10 22.61 11.29 -10.61
C LEU A 10 22.37 9.78 -10.81
N SER A 11 21.16 9.31 -10.50
CA SER A 11 20.79 7.90 -10.71
C SER A 11 20.77 7.53 -12.20
N LYS A 12 20.32 8.44 -13.09
CA LYS A 12 20.37 8.23 -14.54
C LYS A 12 21.81 8.16 -15.04
N THR A 13 22.69 9.03 -14.56
CA THR A 13 24.11 9.01 -14.91
C THR A 13 24.75 7.68 -14.52
N LEU A 14 24.53 7.21 -13.29
CA LEU A 14 25.02 5.91 -12.83
C LEU A 14 24.50 4.76 -13.71
N ILE A 15 23.21 4.76 -14.05
CA ILE A 15 22.62 3.75 -14.94
C ILE A 15 23.22 3.81 -16.35
N SER A 16 23.49 5.02 -16.87
CA SER A 16 24.13 5.22 -18.17
C SER A 16 25.53 4.61 -18.21
N LEU A 17 26.33 4.82 -17.16
CA LEU A 17 27.67 4.21 -17.03
C LEU A 17 27.60 2.68 -17.04
N MET A 18 26.65 2.10 -16.30
CA MET A 18 26.45 0.65 -16.26
C MET A 18 26.00 0.09 -17.61
N LEU A 19 25.10 0.80 -18.31
CA LEU A 19 24.63 0.41 -19.64
C LEU A 19 25.73 0.48 -20.68
N GLU A 20 26.57 1.51 -20.64
CA GLU A 20 27.71 1.64 -21.52
C GLU A 20 28.71 0.50 -21.31
N ALA A 21 29.02 0.17 -20.06
CA ALA A 21 29.87 -0.97 -19.74
C ALA A 21 29.26 -2.30 -20.22
N GLN A 22 27.96 -2.50 -20.04
CA GLN A 22 27.25 -3.66 -20.57
C GLN A 22 27.37 -3.77 -22.09
N GLN A 23 27.17 -2.65 -22.81
CA GLN A 23 27.29 -2.63 -24.27
C GLN A 23 28.71 -2.91 -24.74
N ARG A 24 29.73 -2.47 -24.01
CA ARG A 24 31.12 -2.79 -24.33
C ARG A 24 31.39 -4.29 -24.20
N VAL A 25 30.93 -4.92 -23.12
CA VAL A 25 31.05 -6.39 -22.97
C VAL A 25 30.32 -7.13 -24.09
N GLU A 26 29.12 -6.71 -24.46
CA GLU A 26 28.36 -7.32 -25.56
C GLU A 26 29.04 -7.16 -26.93
N ARG A 27 29.77 -6.05 -27.17
CA ARG A 27 30.47 -5.80 -28.44
C ARG A 27 31.80 -6.54 -28.56
N TYR A 28 32.59 -6.55 -27.49
CA TYR A 28 33.94 -7.11 -27.53
C TYR A 28 34.00 -8.60 -27.16
N GLY A 29 32.92 -9.14 -26.56
CA GLY A 29 32.88 -10.53 -26.11
C GLY A 29 33.86 -10.85 -24.99
N THR A 30 34.52 -9.84 -24.42
CA THR A 30 35.47 -10.01 -23.33
C THR A 30 35.04 -9.18 -22.13
N SER A 31 35.10 -9.82 -20.96
CA SER A 31 34.74 -9.20 -19.69
C SER A 31 35.85 -8.29 -19.12
N ASP A 32 37.05 -8.32 -19.71
CA ASP A 32 38.24 -7.59 -19.25
C ASP A 32 38.04 -6.07 -19.20
N VAL A 33 37.03 -5.55 -19.91
CA VAL A 33 36.63 -4.14 -19.87
C VAL A 33 36.05 -3.76 -18.50
N ILE A 34 35.49 -4.70 -17.74
CA ILE A 34 34.89 -4.46 -16.43
C ILE A 34 35.84 -4.92 -15.34
N THR A 35 36.64 -3.97 -14.85
CA THR A 35 37.57 -4.24 -13.75
C THR A 35 36.89 -4.16 -12.38
N VAL A 36 37.54 -4.75 -11.38
CA VAL A 36 37.12 -4.70 -9.97
C VAL A 36 36.95 -3.26 -9.49
N GLU A 37 37.86 -2.36 -9.88
CA GLU A 37 37.83 -0.94 -9.51
C GLU A 37 36.58 -0.24 -10.06
N THR A 38 36.19 -0.57 -11.30
CA THR A 38 34.99 -0.01 -11.93
C THR A 38 33.72 -0.41 -11.16
N ILE A 39 33.61 -1.70 -10.78
CA ILE A 39 32.45 -2.20 -10.02
C ILE A 39 32.40 -1.56 -8.63
N ASN A 40 33.56 -1.41 -7.96
CA ASN A 40 33.64 -0.77 -6.65
C ASN A 40 33.24 0.71 -6.72
N GLY A 41 33.72 1.44 -7.75
CA GLY A 41 33.32 2.84 -7.96
C GLY A 41 31.80 3.00 -8.16
N TRP A 42 31.15 2.08 -8.90
CA TRP A 42 29.69 2.10 -9.00
C TRP A 42 28.98 1.80 -7.67
N ALA A 43 29.53 0.88 -6.87
CA ALA A 43 28.98 0.52 -5.58
C ALA A 43 29.09 1.68 -4.57
N GLU A 44 30.21 2.39 -4.56
CA GLU A 44 30.44 3.58 -3.75
C GLU A 44 29.47 4.70 -4.14
N LEU A 45 29.38 5.06 -5.43
CA LEU A 45 28.43 6.05 -5.94
C LEU A 45 26.98 5.70 -5.59
N TYR A 46 26.61 4.42 -5.71
CA TYR A 46 25.28 3.94 -5.32
C TYR A 46 25.02 4.13 -3.82
N GLN A 47 26.00 3.81 -2.99
CA GLN A 47 25.88 3.91 -1.54
C GLN A 47 25.81 5.37 -1.08
N GLU A 48 26.55 6.27 -1.71
CA GLU A 48 26.42 7.72 -1.52
C GLU A 48 25.01 8.21 -1.91
N LEU A 49 24.47 7.73 -3.03
CA LEU A 49 23.13 8.09 -3.47
C LEU A 49 22.05 7.60 -2.49
N VAL A 50 22.19 6.37 -1.97
CA VAL A 50 21.31 5.84 -0.91
C VAL A 50 21.42 6.68 0.36
N ASN A 51 22.63 7.02 0.79
CA ASN A 51 22.83 7.88 1.96
C ASN A 51 22.22 9.27 1.75
N CYS A 52 22.29 9.81 0.54
CA CYS A 52 21.62 11.06 0.17
C CYS A 52 20.09 10.93 0.27
N CYS A 53 19.51 9.85 -0.27
CA CYS A 53 18.09 9.55 -0.12
C CYS A 53 17.65 9.49 1.35
N ASP A 54 18.44 8.84 2.21
CA ASP A 54 18.13 8.73 3.64
C ASP A 54 18.20 10.10 4.33
N LYS A 55 19.21 10.93 4.05
CA LYS A 55 19.30 12.30 4.56
C LYS A 55 18.13 13.18 4.08
N VAL A 56 17.78 13.09 2.80
CA VAL A 56 16.64 13.82 2.22
C VAL A 56 15.33 13.38 2.87
N ALA A 57 15.14 12.08 3.07
CA ALA A 57 13.98 11.54 3.76
C ALA A 57 13.85 12.08 5.19
N VAL A 58 14.96 12.20 5.93
CA VAL A 58 14.96 12.76 7.30
C VAL A 58 14.69 14.26 7.29
N CYS A 59 15.42 15.03 6.47
CA CYS A 59 15.30 16.50 6.47
C CYS A 59 13.95 16.99 5.91
N PHE A 60 13.50 16.40 4.80
CA PHE A 60 12.32 16.87 4.08
C PHE A 60 11.07 16.02 4.31
N GLY A 61 11.20 14.82 4.90
CA GLY A 61 10.05 13.95 5.13
C GLY A 61 9.00 14.57 6.06
N TYR A 62 9.44 15.24 7.13
CA TYR A 62 8.53 15.96 8.03
C TYR A 62 7.89 17.16 7.33
N GLN A 63 8.69 17.99 6.66
CA GLN A 63 8.21 19.15 5.91
C GLN A 63 7.18 18.74 4.85
N TYR A 64 7.43 17.64 4.14
CA TYR A 64 6.51 17.12 3.15
C TYR A 64 5.22 16.58 3.76
N THR A 65 5.30 15.83 4.86
CA THR A 65 4.11 15.31 5.54
C THR A 65 3.26 16.45 6.08
N PHE A 66 3.89 17.46 6.70
CA PHE A 66 3.23 18.67 7.17
C PHE A 66 2.59 19.45 6.03
N ALA A 67 3.33 19.71 4.94
CA ALA A 67 2.80 20.39 3.76
C ALA A 67 1.61 19.63 3.17
N LEU A 68 1.68 18.30 3.08
CA LEU A 68 0.59 17.47 2.60
C LEU A 68 -0.65 17.60 3.50
N SER A 69 -0.49 17.50 4.83
CA SER A 69 -1.58 17.68 5.78
C SER A 69 -2.21 19.07 5.70
N CYS A 70 -1.39 20.13 5.65
CA CYS A 70 -1.88 21.50 5.46
C CYS A 70 -2.62 21.66 4.13
N SER A 71 -2.12 21.06 3.05
CA SER A 71 -2.75 21.10 1.73
C SER A 71 -4.11 20.42 1.76
N THR A 72 -4.23 19.26 2.43
CA THR A 72 -5.51 18.55 2.58
C THR A 72 -6.52 19.37 3.37
N VAL A 73 -6.12 19.97 4.49
CA VAL A 73 -7.01 20.82 5.29
C VAL A 73 -7.44 22.05 4.49
N HIS A 74 -6.49 22.73 3.84
CA HIS A 74 -6.78 23.90 3.02
C HIS A 74 -7.72 23.56 1.87
N TYR A 75 -7.53 22.41 1.23
CA TYR A 75 -8.41 21.92 0.18
C TYR A 75 -9.85 21.68 0.70
N ILE A 76 -10.01 21.07 1.87
CA ILE A 76 -11.34 20.87 2.48
C ILE A 76 -12.03 22.21 2.76
N ILE A 77 -11.31 23.17 3.35
CA ILE A 77 -11.83 24.53 3.62
C ILE A 77 -12.23 25.22 2.32
N LEU A 78 -11.41 25.11 1.28
CA LEU A 78 -11.67 25.69 -0.02
C LEU A 78 -12.92 25.06 -0.65
N VAL A 79 -13.04 23.74 -0.70
CA VAL A 79 -14.25 23.06 -1.21
C VAL A 79 -15.49 23.49 -0.44
N TYR A 80 -15.40 23.59 0.89
CA TYR A 80 -16.50 24.08 1.72
C TYR A 80 -16.89 25.52 1.34
N TYR A 81 -15.91 26.42 1.23
CA TYR A 81 -16.12 27.81 0.83
C TYR A 81 -16.78 27.91 -0.55
N VAL A 82 -16.37 27.06 -1.50
CA VAL A 82 -16.92 27.03 -2.86
C VAL A 82 -18.38 26.60 -2.87
N ILE A 83 -18.71 25.55 -2.11
CA ILE A 83 -20.08 25.06 -2.04
C ILE A 83 -20.96 26.10 -1.33
N TYR A 84 -20.50 26.64 -0.21
CA TYR A 84 -21.20 27.71 0.51
C TYR A 84 -21.43 28.94 -0.39
N TYR A 85 -20.37 29.46 -1.01
CA TYR A 85 -20.46 30.64 -1.86
C TYR A 85 -21.36 30.40 -3.10
N ASN A 86 -21.23 29.27 -3.77
CA ASN A 86 -22.08 28.96 -4.94
C ASN A 86 -23.55 28.75 -4.59
N VAL A 87 -23.86 28.25 -3.38
CA VAL A 87 -25.24 28.05 -2.93
C VAL A 87 -25.91 29.37 -2.55
N TYR A 88 -25.18 30.27 -1.86
CA TYR A 88 -25.75 31.52 -1.34
C TYR A 88 -25.63 32.72 -2.28
N THR A 89 -24.64 32.73 -3.17
CA THR A 89 -24.35 33.89 -4.02
C THR A 89 -24.51 33.51 -5.48
N THR A 90 -25.72 33.71 -6.01
CA THR A 90 -25.97 33.61 -7.45
C THR A 90 -25.15 34.66 -8.19
N ARG A 91 -24.16 34.18 -8.97
CA ARG A 91 -23.37 34.89 -10.00
C ARG A 91 -22.16 35.70 -9.54
N GLU A 92 -20.99 35.24 -10.00
CA GLU A 92 -20.04 35.98 -10.85
C GLU A 92 -19.04 34.98 -11.45
N TYR A 93 -19.00 34.81 -12.79
CA TYR A 93 -18.17 33.80 -13.48
C TYR A 93 -16.65 33.98 -13.24
N GLU A 94 -16.20 35.21 -12.97
CA GLU A 94 -14.79 35.52 -12.76
C GLU A 94 -14.23 34.90 -11.47
N SER A 95 -15.04 34.81 -10.42
CA SER A 95 -14.65 34.20 -9.15
C SER A 95 -14.38 32.69 -9.29
N THR A 96 -15.19 32.01 -10.09
CA THR A 96 -15.06 30.57 -10.36
C THR A 96 -13.75 30.22 -11.06
N PHE A 97 -13.29 31.06 -12.00
CA PHE A 97 -12.04 30.81 -12.72
C PHE A 97 -10.81 30.98 -11.81
N LYS A 98 -10.75 32.06 -11.01
CA LYS A 98 -9.67 32.29 -10.04
C LYS A 98 -9.54 31.13 -9.05
N LEU A 99 -10.68 30.64 -8.57
CA LEU A 99 -10.77 29.49 -7.70
C LEU A 99 -10.29 28.20 -8.37
N LEU A 100 -10.71 27.93 -9.62
CA LEU A 100 -10.26 26.75 -10.36
C LEU A 100 -8.74 26.76 -10.55
N LEU A 101 -8.16 27.90 -10.92
CA LEU A 101 -6.71 28.06 -11.00
C LEU A 101 -6.01 27.81 -9.66
N LEU A 102 -6.59 28.30 -8.56
CA LEU A 102 -6.07 28.06 -7.22
C LEU A 102 -6.06 26.56 -6.88
N ILE A 103 -7.16 25.84 -7.17
CA ILE A 103 -7.26 24.38 -6.97
C ILE A 103 -6.21 23.65 -7.82
N ILE A 104 -6.09 23.98 -9.10
CA ILE A 104 -5.10 23.36 -9.99
C ILE A 104 -3.69 23.61 -9.48
N GLY A 105 -3.38 24.83 -9.03
CA GLY A 105 -2.09 25.19 -8.42
C GLY A 105 -1.77 24.32 -7.21
N TYR A 106 -2.72 24.15 -6.28
CA TYR A 106 -2.55 23.28 -5.12
C TYR A 106 -2.32 21.81 -5.51
N MET A 107 -3.09 21.30 -6.47
CA MET A 107 -2.94 19.93 -6.95
C MET A 107 -1.55 19.72 -7.58
N ILE A 108 -1.04 20.67 -8.36
CA ILE A 108 0.30 20.61 -8.94
C ILE A 108 1.37 20.56 -7.84
N VAL A 109 1.27 21.44 -6.83
CA VAL A 109 2.22 21.48 -5.70
C VAL A 109 2.25 20.15 -4.93
N VAL A 110 1.10 19.51 -4.74
CA VAL A 110 1.00 18.21 -4.05
C VAL A 110 1.47 17.04 -4.93
N ILE A 111 1.14 17.04 -6.22
CA ILE A 111 1.46 15.94 -7.15
C ILE A 111 2.95 15.92 -7.49
N LEU A 112 3.60 17.08 -7.65
CA LEU A 112 4.99 17.18 -8.10
C LEU A 112 5.98 16.33 -7.27
N PRO A 113 5.97 16.39 -5.92
CA PRO A 113 6.85 15.54 -5.11
C PRO A 113 6.50 14.05 -5.17
N VAL A 114 5.21 13.70 -5.33
CA VAL A 114 4.77 12.30 -5.54
C VAL A 114 5.35 11.76 -6.84
N VAL A 115 5.30 12.54 -7.93
CA VAL A 115 5.88 12.16 -9.22
C VAL A 115 7.40 12.04 -9.11
N ALA A 116 8.07 13.01 -8.48
CA ALA A 116 9.53 13.00 -8.33
C ALA A 116 10.03 11.77 -7.54
N THR A 117 9.34 11.41 -6.46
CA THR A 117 9.68 10.23 -5.64
C THR A 117 9.39 8.92 -6.38
N GLN A 118 8.34 8.88 -7.20
CA GLN A 118 8.09 7.76 -8.10
C GLN A 118 9.19 7.61 -9.15
N MET A 119 9.64 8.70 -9.77
CA MET A 119 10.72 8.66 -10.76
C MET A 119 12.00 8.07 -10.16
N ALA A 120 12.36 8.43 -8.93
CA ALA A 120 13.51 7.83 -8.24
C ALA A 120 13.34 6.31 -8.04
N SER A 121 12.14 5.88 -7.65
CA SER A 121 11.80 4.46 -7.49
C SER A 121 11.86 3.68 -8.81
N ASP A 122 11.48 4.31 -9.92
CA ASP A 122 11.55 3.70 -11.24
C ASP A 122 13.00 3.57 -11.72
N GLN A 123 13.86 4.56 -11.43
CA GLN A 123 15.29 4.48 -11.73
C GLN A 123 15.96 3.34 -10.95
N TRP A 124 15.62 3.15 -9.68
CA TRP A 124 16.06 1.99 -8.92
C TRP A 124 15.73 0.66 -9.62
N ALA A 125 14.48 0.50 -10.07
CA ALA A 125 14.02 -0.71 -10.74
C ALA A 125 14.72 -0.91 -12.10
N LYS A 126 15.11 0.17 -12.79
CA LYS A 126 15.93 0.13 -14.01
C LYS A 126 17.36 -0.31 -13.68
N CYS A 127 18.01 0.31 -12.70
CA CYS A 127 19.34 -0.05 -12.23
C CYS A 127 19.43 -1.55 -11.86
N GLN A 128 18.45 -2.06 -11.10
CA GLN A 128 18.41 -3.49 -10.76
C GLN A 128 18.30 -4.40 -11.99
N ARG A 129 17.54 -3.99 -13.01
CA ARG A 129 17.39 -4.75 -14.27
C ARG A 129 18.68 -4.74 -15.09
N VAL A 130 19.32 -3.58 -15.24
CA VAL A 130 20.60 -3.45 -15.94
C VAL A 130 21.67 -4.30 -15.27
N MET A 131 21.82 -4.18 -13.95
CA MET A 131 22.78 -5.00 -13.20
C MET A 131 22.50 -6.51 -13.30
N ALA A 132 21.23 -6.92 -13.33
CA ALA A 132 20.89 -8.33 -13.52
C ALA A 132 21.24 -8.83 -14.93
N ARG A 133 21.07 -8.01 -15.96
CA ARG A 133 21.50 -8.33 -17.34
C ARG A 133 23.00 -8.43 -17.41
N LEU A 134 23.71 -7.44 -16.87
CA LEU A 134 25.16 -7.44 -16.82
C LEU A 134 25.72 -8.69 -16.14
N HIS A 135 25.16 -9.06 -14.99
CA HIS A 135 25.54 -10.30 -14.31
C HIS A 135 25.32 -11.54 -15.17
N ASN A 136 24.25 -11.58 -15.97
CA ASN A 136 23.95 -12.70 -16.85
C ASN A 136 24.91 -12.77 -18.03
N THR A 137 25.26 -11.62 -18.63
CA THR A 137 26.27 -11.56 -19.71
C THR A 137 27.64 -11.99 -19.20
N MET A 138 27.98 -11.68 -17.95
CA MET A 138 29.25 -12.11 -17.33
C MET A 138 29.27 -13.58 -16.87
N ILE A 139 28.22 -14.37 -17.09
CA ILE A 139 28.20 -15.78 -16.69
C ILE A 139 29.15 -16.61 -17.54
N ASP A 140 29.26 -16.25 -18.82
CA ASP A 140 29.90 -17.09 -19.83
C ASP A 140 31.40 -16.78 -19.96
N ASP A 141 31.81 -15.51 -19.79
CA ASP A 141 33.18 -15.07 -20.11
C ASP A 141 33.98 -14.48 -18.94
N ALA A 142 33.35 -14.17 -17.81
CA ALA A 142 34.02 -13.42 -16.74
C ALA A 142 34.73 -14.27 -15.70
N GLY A 143 35.85 -13.74 -15.20
CA GLY A 143 36.54 -14.25 -14.04
C GLY A 143 35.59 -14.43 -12.85
N ALA A 144 35.84 -15.48 -12.06
CA ALA A 144 34.99 -15.82 -10.92
C ALA A 144 34.97 -14.70 -9.85
N ALA A 145 35.95 -13.78 -9.86
CA ALA A 145 36.05 -12.68 -8.91
C ALA A 145 35.08 -11.54 -9.24
N GLU A 146 35.10 -11.02 -10.47
CA GLU A 146 34.27 -9.92 -10.95
C GLU A 146 32.79 -10.30 -10.88
N ARG A 147 32.47 -11.52 -11.30
CA ARG A 147 31.10 -12.06 -11.20
C ARG A 147 30.60 -12.12 -9.75
N ARG A 148 31.47 -12.46 -8.79
CA ARG A 148 31.12 -12.44 -7.36
C ARG A 148 30.85 -11.01 -6.88
N LEU A 149 31.63 -10.02 -7.33
CA LEU A 149 31.42 -8.61 -6.98
C LEU A 149 30.11 -8.06 -7.54
N VAL A 150 29.83 -8.27 -8.83
CA VAL A 150 28.54 -7.89 -9.44
C VAL A 150 27.36 -8.52 -8.68
N LYS A 151 27.48 -9.80 -8.33
CA LYS A 151 26.45 -10.49 -7.52
C LYS A 151 26.30 -9.90 -6.12
N GLN A 152 27.39 -9.52 -5.46
CA GLN A 152 27.35 -8.83 -4.17
C GLN A 152 26.69 -7.46 -4.31
N PHE A 153 27.02 -6.71 -5.36
CA PHE A 153 26.44 -5.40 -5.60
C PHE A 153 24.93 -5.49 -5.88
N ILE A 154 24.46 -6.48 -6.65
CA ILE A 154 23.02 -6.75 -6.81
C ILE A 154 22.33 -7.00 -5.45
N ARG A 155 23.01 -7.66 -4.50
CA ARG A 155 22.46 -7.86 -3.16
C ARG A 155 22.38 -6.56 -2.37
N VAL A 156 23.37 -5.68 -2.50
CA VAL A 156 23.36 -4.34 -1.90
C VAL A 156 22.17 -3.53 -2.43
N ILE A 157 22.00 -3.47 -3.75
CA ILE A 157 20.88 -2.77 -4.42
C ILE A 157 19.51 -3.31 -3.95
N LYS A 158 19.40 -4.63 -3.77
CA LYS A 158 18.18 -5.27 -3.26
C LYS A 158 17.92 -5.00 -1.78
N LYS A 159 18.98 -4.92 -0.97
CA LYS A 159 18.89 -4.69 0.47
C LYS A 159 18.56 -3.22 0.77
N HIS A 160 19.11 -2.30 -0.01
CA HIS A 160 19.00 -0.86 0.16
C HIS A 160 18.37 -0.23 -1.08
N PRO A 161 17.04 -0.35 -1.28
CA PRO A 161 16.42 0.22 -2.46
C PRO A 161 16.50 1.76 -2.43
N LEU A 162 16.75 2.36 -3.59
CA LEU A 162 16.69 3.81 -3.81
C LEU A 162 15.22 4.23 -3.73
N GLN A 163 14.74 4.40 -2.51
CA GLN A 163 13.38 4.83 -2.20
C GLN A 163 13.49 5.93 -1.16
N ILE A 164 12.98 7.11 -1.51
CA ILE A 164 12.77 8.18 -0.54
C ILE A 164 11.59 7.72 0.32
N ARG A 165 11.86 7.40 1.59
CA ARG A 165 10.82 6.97 2.53
C ARG A 165 10.28 8.17 3.26
N PHE A 166 8.97 8.38 3.24
CA PHE A 166 8.33 9.29 4.17
C PHE A 166 8.17 8.59 5.53
N MET A 167 8.53 9.28 6.60
CA MET A 167 8.34 8.84 7.99
C MET A 167 8.83 7.41 8.23
N SER A 168 10.14 7.17 8.12
CA SER A 168 10.90 5.93 8.40
C SER A 168 10.49 4.62 7.70
N LYS A 169 9.24 4.49 7.21
CA LYS A 169 8.65 3.19 6.85
C LYS A 169 7.69 3.20 5.67
N MET A 170 7.16 4.35 5.22
CA MET A 170 6.30 4.39 4.03
C MET A 170 7.08 4.86 2.79
N PRO A 171 7.14 4.06 1.71
CA PRO A 171 7.70 4.53 0.45
C PRO A 171 6.80 5.63 -0.12
N ALA A 172 7.40 6.79 -0.35
CA ALA A 172 6.81 7.87 -1.13
C ALA A 172 6.59 7.38 -2.57
N GLY A 173 5.36 7.39 -3.06
CA GLY A 173 5.12 7.05 -4.47
C GLY A 173 3.66 7.10 -4.86
N ILE A 174 3.38 6.63 -6.08
CA ILE A 174 2.03 6.65 -6.68
C ILE A 174 0.97 6.01 -5.79
N PHE A 175 1.32 5.09 -4.89
CA PHE A 175 0.37 4.47 -3.95
C PHE A 175 -0.33 5.49 -3.02
N LEU A 176 0.28 6.65 -2.78
CA LEU A 176 -0.32 7.72 -1.98
C LEU A 176 -1.42 8.49 -2.74
N LEU A 177 -1.32 8.54 -4.07
CA LEU A 177 -2.22 9.33 -4.90
C LEU A 177 -3.67 8.82 -4.86
N PRO A 178 -3.96 7.51 -4.99
CA PRO A 178 -5.31 6.99 -4.80
C PRO A 178 -5.87 7.30 -3.42
N ALA A 179 -5.06 7.21 -2.36
CA ALA A 179 -5.51 7.51 -1.00
C ALA A 179 -5.92 8.98 -0.84
N LEU A 180 -5.10 9.90 -1.35
CA LEU A 180 -5.41 11.33 -1.37
C LEU A 180 -6.67 11.62 -2.19
N LEU A 181 -6.78 11.02 -3.38
CA LEU A 181 -7.93 11.19 -4.25
C LEU A 181 -9.23 10.66 -3.61
N THR A 182 -9.16 9.50 -2.93
CA THR A 182 -10.31 8.94 -2.20
C THR A 182 -10.75 9.86 -1.07
N VAL A 183 -9.83 10.41 -0.27
CA VAL A 183 -10.17 11.38 0.78
C VAL A 183 -10.83 12.62 0.19
N VAL A 184 -10.29 13.15 -0.90
CA VAL A 184 -10.86 14.31 -1.60
C VAL A 184 -12.27 14.02 -2.11
N ILE A 185 -12.47 12.93 -2.85
CA ILE A 185 -13.78 12.57 -3.42
C ILE A 185 -14.79 12.32 -2.30
N ASN A 186 -14.41 11.60 -1.24
CA ASN A 186 -15.30 11.32 -0.12
C ASN A 186 -15.75 12.60 0.57
N ASN A 187 -14.83 13.55 0.82
CA ASN A 187 -15.18 14.84 1.40
C ASN A 187 -16.12 15.65 0.50
N VAL A 188 -15.87 15.68 -0.81
CA VAL A 188 -16.78 16.35 -1.77
C VAL A 188 -18.18 15.73 -1.75
N ILE A 189 -18.29 14.40 -1.73
CA ILE A 189 -19.58 13.70 -1.66
C ILE A 189 -20.33 14.06 -0.38
N ILE A 190 -19.64 14.02 0.77
CA ILE A 190 -20.24 14.33 2.08
C ILE A 190 -20.77 15.77 2.11
N ILE A 191 -19.97 16.74 1.65
CA ILE A 191 -20.38 18.14 1.66
C ILE A 191 -21.56 18.36 0.70
N CYS A 192 -21.48 17.84 -0.54
CA CYS A 192 -22.59 17.92 -1.49
C CYS A 192 -23.89 17.28 -0.95
N TRP A 193 -23.77 16.16 -0.24
CA TRP A 193 -24.91 15.47 0.35
C TRP A 193 -25.55 16.29 1.49
N CYS A 194 -24.74 16.91 2.35
CA CYS A 194 -25.23 17.76 3.44
C CYS A 194 -25.95 19.00 2.91
N SER A 195 -25.39 19.68 1.91
CA SER A 195 -26.02 20.86 1.31
C SER A 195 -27.39 20.55 0.71
N ARG A 196 -27.59 19.35 0.16
CA ARG A 196 -28.89 18.95 -0.41
C ARG A 196 -29.97 18.76 0.66
N LYS A 197 -29.61 18.28 1.85
CA LYS A 197 -30.56 18.11 2.96
C LYS A 197 -31.06 19.43 3.51
N GLU A 198 -30.20 20.44 3.63
CA GLU A 198 -30.59 21.77 4.10
C GLU A 198 -31.56 22.46 3.14
N VAL A 199 -31.30 22.39 1.83
CA VAL A 199 -32.22 22.91 0.81
C VAL A 199 -33.57 22.18 0.87
N GLY A 200 -33.56 20.86 1.05
CA GLY A 200 -34.79 20.08 1.22
C GLY A 200 -35.60 20.51 2.45
N LYS A 201 -34.95 20.72 3.60
CA LYS A 201 -35.62 21.22 4.81
C LYS A 201 -36.20 22.62 4.61
N ALA A 202 -35.47 23.54 3.98
CA ALA A 202 -35.94 24.90 3.72
C ALA A 202 -37.18 24.93 2.81
N ILE A 203 -37.21 24.07 1.78
CA ILE A 203 -38.37 23.92 0.90
C ILE A 203 -39.55 23.31 1.67
N PHE A 204 -39.32 22.26 2.48
CA PHE A 204 -40.38 21.64 3.26
C PHE A 204 -40.97 22.57 4.33
N THR A 205 -40.18 23.43 4.98
CA THR A 205 -40.73 24.42 5.93
C THR A 205 -41.57 25.50 5.23
N CYS A 206 -41.28 25.84 3.97
CA CYS A 206 -42.14 26.74 3.19
C CYS A 206 -43.45 26.08 2.72
N ASP A 207 -43.45 24.78 2.42
CA ASP A 207 -44.68 24.05 2.03
C ASP A 207 -45.53 23.61 3.24
N GLN A 208 -44.94 23.46 4.43
CA GLN A 208 -45.68 23.09 5.65
C GLN A 208 -46.54 24.23 6.21
N GLU A 209 -46.23 25.49 5.86
CA GLU A 209 -47.16 26.62 6.04
C GLU A 209 -48.27 26.64 4.97
N ALA A 210 -48.14 25.88 3.87
CA ALA A 210 -49.09 25.89 2.75
C ALA A 210 -50.07 24.70 2.74
N SER A 211 -49.75 23.53 3.32
CA SER A 211 -50.74 22.46 3.44
C SER A 211 -50.44 21.44 4.54
N ALA A 212 -51.31 21.43 5.56
CA ALA A 212 -51.41 20.36 6.53
C ALA A 212 -52.31 19.24 5.99
N THR A 213 -51.81 18.36 5.12
CA THR A 213 -52.37 16.99 4.94
C THR A 213 -51.42 16.10 4.14
N ASP A 214 -51.01 14.99 4.78
CA ASP A 214 -50.51 13.72 4.24
C ASP A 214 -49.49 13.72 3.09
N GLN A 215 -48.24 13.32 3.39
CA GLN A 215 -47.63 12.11 2.80
C GLN A 215 -46.24 11.80 3.35
N VAL A 216 -46.00 10.50 3.58
CA VAL A 216 -44.83 9.96 4.26
C VAL A 216 -44.34 8.68 3.55
N TYR A 217 -43.00 8.54 3.48
CA TYR A 217 -42.15 7.35 3.22
C TYR A 217 -42.12 6.67 1.85
N VAL A 218 -41.14 7.03 0.99
CA VAL A 218 -40.59 6.10 -0.05
C VAL A 218 -39.05 6.17 -0.25
N GLN A 219 -38.29 7.06 0.41
CA GLN A 219 -36.91 7.34 -0.05
C GLN A 219 -35.74 6.63 0.65
N ASP A 220 -35.95 5.86 1.74
CA ASP A 220 -34.84 5.30 2.53
C ASP A 220 -34.26 3.96 2.00
N ALA A 221 -34.97 3.22 1.15
CA ALA A 221 -34.57 1.85 0.79
C ALA A 221 -33.49 1.74 -0.30
N SER A 222 -33.34 2.73 -1.19
CA SER A 222 -32.39 2.65 -2.31
C SER A 222 -30.94 2.97 -1.92
N TRP A 223 -30.73 3.68 -0.82
CA TRP A 223 -29.42 4.25 -0.45
C TRP A 223 -28.52 3.30 0.33
N HIS A 224 -29.08 2.41 1.15
CA HIS A 224 -28.31 1.34 1.80
C HIS A 224 -27.77 0.31 0.80
N PHE A 225 -28.39 0.18 -0.37
CA PHE A 225 -28.01 -0.80 -1.39
C PHE A 225 -26.74 -0.41 -2.17
N LEU A 226 -26.56 0.89 -2.45
CA LEU A 226 -25.44 1.39 -3.28
C LEU A 226 -24.11 1.47 -2.51
N THR A 227 -24.14 1.93 -1.26
CA THR A 227 -22.96 1.98 -0.38
C THR A 227 -22.54 0.59 0.08
N ALA A 228 -23.49 -0.30 0.38
CA ALA A 228 -23.18 -1.70 0.68
C ALA A 228 -22.59 -2.43 -0.55
N SER A 229 -23.14 -2.23 -1.75
CA SER A 229 -22.69 -2.95 -2.95
C SER A 229 -21.27 -2.60 -3.38
N LEU A 230 -20.85 -1.33 -3.35
CA LEU A 230 -19.51 -0.92 -3.77
C LEU A 230 -18.43 -1.38 -2.78
N THR A 231 -18.71 -1.30 -1.48
CA THR A 231 -17.79 -1.73 -0.42
C THR A 231 -17.70 -3.27 -0.35
N HIS A 232 -18.82 -3.97 -0.58
CA HIS A 232 -18.90 -5.42 -0.60
C HIS A 232 -18.24 -6.03 -1.85
N CYS A 233 -18.43 -5.45 -3.04
CA CYS A 233 -17.88 -5.97 -4.30
C CYS A 233 -16.34 -5.94 -4.31
N VAL A 234 -15.74 -4.84 -3.84
CA VAL A 234 -14.27 -4.72 -3.77
C VAL A 234 -13.66 -5.62 -2.68
N ALA A 235 -14.32 -5.74 -1.52
CA ALA A 235 -13.82 -6.57 -0.42
C ALA A 235 -13.94 -8.09 -0.70
N THR A 236 -15.03 -8.53 -1.34
CA THR A 236 -15.27 -9.96 -1.63
C THR A 236 -14.42 -10.50 -2.77
N GLN A 237 -14.21 -9.71 -3.83
CA GLN A 237 -13.32 -10.09 -4.95
C GLN A 237 -11.87 -10.28 -4.47
N MET A 238 -11.39 -9.40 -3.58
CA MET A 238 -10.02 -9.41 -3.06
C MET A 238 -9.77 -10.54 -2.04
N ALA A 239 -10.77 -10.90 -1.23
CA ALA A 239 -10.69 -12.02 -0.30
C ALA A 239 -10.70 -13.39 -1.03
N SER A 240 -11.47 -13.50 -2.11
CA SER A 240 -11.58 -14.72 -2.94
C SER A 240 -10.23 -15.12 -3.57
N ASP A 241 -9.51 -14.16 -4.17
CA ASP A 241 -8.28 -14.43 -4.93
C ASP A 241 -7.08 -14.85 -4.07
N GLN A 242 -6.92 -14.22 -2.89
CA GLN A 242 -5.86 -14.58 -1.94
C GLN A 242 -6.16 -15.93 -1.27
N TRP A 243 -7.44 -16.20 -1.02
CA TRP A 243 -7.89 -17.48 -0.47
C TRP A 243 -7.68 -18.65 -1.44
N ALA A 244 -7.99 -18.48 -2.73
CA ALA A 244 -7.74 -19.48 -3.76
C ALA A 244 -6.24 -19.81 -3.92
N LYS A 245 -5.34 -18.84 -3.67
CA LYS A 245 -3.88 -19.09 -3.63
C LYS A 245 -3.47 -19.86 -2.37
N CYS A 246 -4.04 -19.52 -1.22
CA CYS A 246 -3.78 -20.22 0.05
C CYS A 246 -4.27 -21.68 0.01
N GLN A 247 -5.46 -21.93 -0.55
CA GLN A 247 -6.01 -23.27 -0.75
C GLN A 247 -5.14 -24.13 -1.67
N ARG A 248 -4.59 -23.56 -2.75
CA ARG A 248 -3.68 -24.29 -3.65
C ARG A 248 -2.37 -24.69 -2.96
N VAL A 249 -1.82 -23.82 -2.10
CA VAL A 249 -0.62 -24.15 -1.31
C VAL A 249 -0.93 -25.21 -0.25
N MET A 250 -2.06 -25.10 0.43
CA MET A 250 -2.49 -26.09 1.42
C MET A 250 -2.80 -27.46 0.82
N ALA A 251 -3.43 -27.50 -0.36
CA ALA A 251 -3.69 -28.75 -1.08
C ALA A 251 -2.38 -29.44 -1.51
N ARG A 252 -1.40 -28.67 -1.97
CA ARG A 252 -0.06 -29.22 -2.27
C ARG A 252 0.62 -29.76 -1.03
N LEU A 253 0.59 -29.01 0.08
CA LEU A 253 1.18 -29.44 1.35
C LEU A 253 0.52 -30.72 1.88
N HIS A 254 -0.80 -30.80 1.81
CA HIS A 254 -1.58 -31.97 2.21
C HIS A 254 -1.23 -33.21 1.37
N ASN A 255 -1.11 -33.06 0.05
CA ASN A 255 -0.76 -34.17 -0.82
C ASN A 255 0.69 -34.63 -0.58
N THR A 256 1.64 -33.70 -0.42
CA THR A 256 3.05 -34.05 -0.16
C THR A 256 3.30 -34.63 1.23
N MET A 257 2.45 -34.34 2.23
CA MET A 257 2.65 -34.82 3.60
C MET A 257 1.90 -36.12 3.92
N ILE A 258 0.91 -36.53 3.14
CA ILE A 258 0.16 -37.76 3.47
C ILE A 258 0.91 -39.04 3.06
N ASP A 259 1.74 -38.94 2.01
CA ASP A 259 2.41 -40.11 1.44
C ASP A 259 3.65 -40.51 2.26
N ASP A 260 4.29 -39.57 2.98
CA ASP A 260 5.56 -39.82 3.70
C ASP A 260 5.52 -39.62 5.23
N ALA A 261 4.43 -39.12 5.82
CA ALA A 261 4.43 -38.68 7.23
C ALA A 261 3.93 -39.74 8.24
N GLY A 262 4.52 -39.72 9.45
CA GLY A 262 4.14 -40.57 10.58
C GLY A 262 2.72 -40.29 11.11
N ALA A 263 2.16 -41.22 11.90
CA ALA A 263 0.79 -41.12 12.43
C ALA A 263 0.57 -39.87 13.32
N ALA A 264 1.61 -39.40 14.02
CA ALA A 264 1.56 -38.20 14.86
C ALA A 264 1.49 -36.89 14.03
N GLU A 265 2.24 -36.83 12.94
CA GLU A 265 2.28 -35.68 12.03
C GLU A 265 0.97 -35.52 11.27
N ARG A 266 0.37 -36.64 10.85
CA ARG A 266 -0.98 -36.68 10.27
C ARG A 266 -2.03 -36.14 11.24
N ARG A 267 -1.87 -36.30 12.57
CA ARG A 267 -2.79 -35.71 13.57
C ARG A 267 -2.60 -34.19 13.68
N LEU A 268 -1.37 -33.69 13.65
CA LEU A 268 -1.08 -32.25 13.72
C LEU A 268 -1.54 -31.49 12.47
N VAL A 269 -1.28 -32.03 11.28
CA VAL A 269 -1.77 -31.46 10.01
C VAL A 269 -3.30 -31.48 9.99
N LYS A 270 -3.94 -32.57 10.44
CA LYS A 270 -5.41 -32.63 10.59
C LYS A 270 -5.93 -31.60 11.60
N GLN A 271 -5.26 -31.38 12.73
CA GLN A 271 -5.64 -30.32 13.68
C GLN A 271 -5.52 -28.92 13.08
N PHE A 272 -4.42 -28.64 12.37
CA PHE A 272 -4.21 -27.36 11.71
C PHE A 272 -5.27 -27.09 10.62
N ILE A 273 -5.57 -28.09 9.79
CA ILE A 273 -6.65 -28.02 8.79
C ILE A 273 -8.01 -27.82 9.45
N ARG A 274 -8.30 -28.49 10.59
CA ARG A 274 -9.55 -28.29 11.34
C ARG A 274 -9.66 -26.87 11.89
N VAL A 275 -8.58 -26.29 12.42
CA VAL A 275 -8.57 -24.89 12.89
C VAL A 275 -8.86 -23.93 11.74
N ILE A 276 -8.22 -24.15 10.58
CA ILE A 276 -8.44 -23.33 9.38
C ILE A 276 -9.86 -23.47 8.86
N LYS A 277 -10.40 -24.69 8.73
CA LYS A 277 -11.79 -24.93 8.30
C LYS A 277 -12.82 -24.36 9.27
N LYS A 278 -12.60 -24.47 10.59
CA LYS A 278 -13.45 -23.87 11.62
C LYS A 278 -13.50 -22.34 11.48
N HIS A 279 -12.37 -21.70 11.21
CA HIS A 279 -12.28 -20.24 11.04
C HIS A 279 -12.73 -19.79 9.65
N GLN A 280 -12.64 -20.62 8.62
CA GLN A 280 -13.26 -20.41 7.30
C GLN A 280 -14.78 -20.30 7.42
N LEU A 281 -15.41 -21.15 8.24
CA LEU A 281 -16.86 -21.10 8.48
C LEU A 281 -17.27 -19.79 9.17
N GLN A 282 -16.48 -19.32 10.15
CA GLN A 282 -16.71 -18.02 10.80
C GLN A 282 -16.52 -16.85 9.84
N ILE A 283 -15.47 -16.84 9.01
CA ILE A 283 -15.24 -15.76 8.02
C ILE A 283 -16.35 -15.73 6.97
N ARG A 284 -16.83 -16.89 6.49
CA ARG A 284 -17.92 -17.00 5.51
C ARG A 284 -19.30 -16.63 6.09
N PHE A 285 -19.48 -16.80 7.39
CA PHE A 285 -20.67 -16.34 8.12
C PHE A 285 -20.62 -14.81 8.33
N MET A 286 -19.46 -14.27 8.69
CA MET A 286 -19.25 -12.83 8.88
C MET A 286 -19.25 -12.03 7.57
N SER A 287 -18.83 -12.62 6.44
CA SER A 287 -18.89 -11.97 5.12
C SER A 287 -20.30 -11.82 4.57
N LYS A 288 -21.31 -12.44 5.21
CA LYS A 288 -22.74 -12.27 4.88
C LYS A 288 -23.42 -11.19 5.73
N MET A 289 -22.71 -10.59 6.69
CA MET A 289 -23.26 -9.51 7.52
C MET A 289 -22.94 -8.13 6.89
N PRO A 290 -23.90 -7.19 6.89
CA PRO A 290 -23.74 -5.88 6.23
C PRO A 290 -22.74 -4.92 6.91
N ALA A 291 -22.12 -5.28 8.04
CA ALA A 291 -21.20 -4.41 8.78
C ALA A 291 -19.73 -4.88 8.66
N GLY A 292 -19.07 -4.48 7.57
CA GLY A 292 -17.66 -4.82 7.28
C GLY A 292 -16.62 -4.31 8.30
N ILE A 293 -17.01 -3.40 9.21
CA ILE A 293 -16.13 -2.79 10.21
C ILE A 293 -15.77 -3.79 11.34
N PHE A 294 -16.62 -4.79 11.63
CA PHE A 294 -16.38 -5.78 12.68
C PHE A 294 -15.44 -6.94 12.27
N LEU A 295 -15.02 -7.00 11.00
CA LEU A 295 -14.13 -8.06 10.51
C LEU A 295 -12.67 -7.87 10.94
N LEU A 296 -12.22 -6.62 11.18
CA LEU A 296 -10.82 -6.34 11.45
C LEU A 296 -10.32 -6.93 12.80
N PRO A 297 -11.03 -6.76 13.94
CA PRO A 297 -10.63 -7.36 15.21
C PRO A 297 -10.65 -8.90 15.18
N ALA A 298 -11.63 -9.49 14.47
CA ALA A 298 -11.72 -10.93 14.29
C ALA A 298 -10.53 -11.47 13.48
N LEU A 299 -10.18 -10.82 12.36
CA LEU A 299 -9.02 -11.19 11.54
C LEU A 299 -7.69 -11.05 12.30
N LEU A 300 -7.53 -10.01 13.11
CA LEU A 300 -6.37 -9.84 14.00
C LEU A 300 -6.30 -10.91 15.09
N THR A 301 -7.44 -11.37 15.60
CA THR A 301 -7.50 -12.45 16.60
C THR A 301 -7.13 -13.81 15.98
N VAL A 302 -7.60 -14.07 14.75
CA VAL A 302 -7.21 -15.27 13.97
C VAL A 302 -5.70 -15.23 13.66
N TRP A 303 -5.18 -14.07 13.26
CA TRP A 303 -3.76 -13.83 13.04
C TRP A 303 -2.90 -14.20 14.26
N ALA A 304 -3.25 -13.66 15.42
CA ALA A 304 -2.53 -13.89 16.67
C ALA A 304 -2.61 -15.36 17.13
N LYS A 305 -3.71 -16.07 16.84
CA LYS A 305 -3.82 -17.51 17.08
C LYS A 305 -2.93 -18.32 16.14
N CYS A 306 -2.90 -17.99 14.85
CA CYS A 306 -2.03 -18.65 13.87
C CYS A 306 -0.53 -18.48 14.21
N GLN A 307 -0.11 -17.29 14.64
CA GLN A 307 1.27 -17.06 15.09
C GLN A 307 1.62 -17.88 16.34
N ARG A 308 0.72 -17.96 17.33
CA ARG A 308 0.93 -18.79 18.53
C ARG A 308 0.99 -20.29 18.21
N VAL A 309 0.16 -20.77 17.29
CA VAL A 309 0.19 -22.18 16.84
C VAL A 309 1.50 -22.47 16.10
N MET A 310 1.95 -21.58 15.20
CA MET A 310 3.24 -21.75 14.52
C MET A 310 4.44 -21.72 15.47
N ALA A 311 4.41 -20.85 16.49
CA ALA A 311 5.47 -20.78 17.50
C ALA A 311 5.50 -22.04 18.38
N ARG A 312 4.34 -22.59 18.75
CA ARG A 312 4.27 -23.88 19.46
C ARG A 312 4.80 -25.02 18.59
N LEU A 313 4.32 -25.11 17.35
CA LEU A 313 4.76 -26.14 16.39
C LEU A 313 6.29 -26.10 16.19
N HIS A 314 6.87 -24.90 16.11
CA HIS A 314 8.31 -24.70 16.03
C HIS A 314 9.05 -25.27 17.24
N ASN A 315 8.57 -24.99 18.46
CA ASN A 315 9.24 -25.42 19.68
C ASN A 315 9.10 -26.95 19.87
N THR A 316 7.89 -27.50 19.68
CA THR A 316 7.66 -28.94 19.86
C THR A 316 8.40 -29.79 18.82
N MET A 317 8.55 -29.30 17.58
CA MET A 317 9.25 -30.03 16.53
C MET A 317 10.78 -29.88 16.58
N ILE A 318 11.36 -28.97 17.36
CA ILE A 318 12.82 -28.86 17.46
C ILE A 318 13.39 -29.82 18.51
N ASP A 319 12.61 -30.08 19.55
CA ASP A 319 13.03 -30.86 20.70
C ASP A 319 12.94 -32.38 20.43
N ASP A 320 11.95 -32.83 19.66
CA ASP A 320 11.69 -34.28 19.45
C ASP A 320 12.11 -34.83 18.06
N ALA A 321 12.52 -33.98 17.11
CA ALA A 321 12.63 -34.39 15.70
C ALA A 321 14.04 -34.84 15.28
N GLY A 322 14.09 -35.83 14.39
CA GLY A 322 15.31 -36.33 13.75
C GLY A 322 16.03 -35.27 12.91
N ALA A 323 17.29 -35.50 12.56
CA ALA A 323 18.10 -34.53 11.81
C ALA A 323 17.51 -34.16 10.42
N ALA A 324 16.79 -35.09 9.78
CA ALA A 324 16.11 -34.86 8.50
C ALA A 324 14.88 -33.96 8.65
N GLU A 325 14.06 -34.20 9.68
CA GLU A 325 12.85 -33.42 9.98
C GLU A 325 13.19 -31.98 10.39
N ARG A 326 14.26 -31.79 11.18
CA ARG A 326 14.76 -30.45 11.51
C ARG A 326 15.17 -29.65 10.27
N ARG A 327 15.62 -30.30 9.18
CA ARG A 327 15.92 -29.61 7.90
C ARG A 327 14.63 -29.19 7.19
N LEU A 328 13.59 -30.03 7.17
CA LEU A 328 12.29 -29.72 6.59
C LEU A 328 11.58 -28.59 7.35
N VAL A 329 11.58 -28.64 8.69
CA VAL A 329 11.03 -27.57 9.54
C VAL A 329 11.78 -26.27 9.32
N LYS A 330 13.12 -26.29 9.29
CA LYS A 330 13.94 -25.10 8.98
C LYS A 330 13.68 -24.57 7.56
N GLN A 331 13.42 -25.42 6.58
CA GLN A 331 13.04 -25.00 5.22
C GLN A 331 11.65 -24.37 5.21
N PHE A 332 10.67 -24.98 5.87
CA PHE A 332 9.31 -24.45 5.99
C PHE A 332 9.28 -23.10 6.72
N ILE A 333 10.00 -22.97 7.84
CA ILE A 333 10.19 -21.71 8.56
C ILE A 333 10.91 -20.70 7.68
N ARG A 334 11.92 -21.10 6.89
CA ARG A 334 12.57 -20.20 5.92
C ARG A 334 11.59 -19.72 4.87
N VAL A 335 10.71 -20.58 4.34
CA VAL A 335 9.68 -20.20 3.38
C VAL A 335 8.68 -19.23 3.99
N ILE A 336 8.23 -19.48 5.22
CA ILE A 336 7.29 -18.62 5.96
C ILE A 336 7.95 -17.29 6.38
N LYS A 337 9.20 -17.28 6.86
CA LYS A 337 9.93 -16.04 7.17
C LYS A 337 10.26 -15.23 5.91
N LYS A 338 10.51 -15.90 4.78
CA LYS A 338 10.78 -15.25 3.49
C LYS A 338 9.49 -14.72 2.85
N ARG A 339 8.33 -15.22 3.26
CA ARG A 339 7.00 -14.76 2.85
C ARG A 339 6.08 -14.73 4.07
N PRO A 340 6.28 -13.80 5.02
CA PRO A 340 5.38 -13.74 6.17
C PRO A 340 3.99 -13.55 5.62
N LEU A 341 3.05 -14.41 6.04
CA LEU A 341 1.65 -14.09 5.88
C LEU A 341 1.53 -12.66 6.45
N GLN A 342 1.07 -11.74 5.63
CA GLN A 342 0.82 -10.37 6.03
C GLN A 342 -0.63 -10.19 5.62
N ILE A 343 -1.50 -9.82 6.56
CA ILE A 343 -2.81 -9.29 6.19
C ILE A 343 -2.49 -7.95 5.53
N ARG A 344 -2.37 -7.99 4.21
CA ARG A 344 -2.09 -6.84 3.37
C ARG A 344 -3.42 -6.20 3.00
N PHE A 345 -3.70 -5.04 3.57
CA PHE A 345 -4.74 -4.18 3.04
C PHE A 345 -4.15 -3.51 1.80
N MET A 346 -4.67 -3.85 0.62
CA MET A 346 -4.03 -3.59 -0.68
C MET A 346 -2.65 -4.28 -0.77
N THR A 347 -2.20 -4.66 -1.97
CA THR A 347 -1.06 -5.58 -2.19
C THR A 347 0.30 -5.17 -1.58
N LYS A 348 0.41 -3.99 -0.94
CA LYS A 348 1.65 -3.42 -0.40
C LYS A 348 1.59 -2.76 0.99
N VAL A 349 0.46 -2.63 1.69
CA VAL A 349 0.43 -1.90 2.98
C VAL A 349 0.29 -2.87 4.17
N PRO A 350 1.28 -2.94 5.08
CA PRO A 350 1.16 -3.70 6.33
C PRO A 350 0.30 -2.93 7.35
N ALA A 351 -0.70 -3.59 7.94
CA ALA A 351 -1.50 -3.05 9.04
C ALA A 351 -0.64 -2.83 10.30
N GLY A 352 -0.52 -1.57 10.75
CA GLY A 352 0.24 -1.12 11.91
C GLY A 352 -0.08 0.35 12.22
N ILE A 353 0.77 1.09 12.95
CA ILE A 353 0.63 2.56 13.20
C ILE A 353 0.39 3.38 11.90
N PHE A 354 0.67 2.80 10.74
CA PHE A 354 0.36 3.32 9.40
C PHE A 354 -1.13 3.36 9.04
N LEU A 355 -1.99 2.69 9.82
CA LEU A 355 -3.43 2.86 9.77
C LEU A 355 -3.85 4.15 10.48
N LEU A 356 -2.99 4.78 11.28
CA LEU A 356 -3.35 5.92 12.11
C LEU A 356 -3.75 7.15 11.28
N PRO A 357 -3.08 7.53 10.17
CA PRO A 357 -3.55 8.63 9.32
C PRO A 357 -4.86 8.30 8.59
N ALA A 358 -5.03 7.05 8.15
CA ALA A 358 -6.26 6.58 7.51
C ALA A 358 -7.42 6.45 8.51
N LEU A 359 -7.13 6.06 9.75
CA LEU A 359 -8.05 6.05 10.88
C LEU A 359 -8.34 7.48 11.33
N LEU A 360 -7.36 8.39 11.32
CA LEU A 360 -7.59 9.79 11.65
C LEU A 360 -8.46 10.44 10.58
N THR A 361 -8.25 10.18 9.28
CA THR A 361 -9.16 10.67 8.25
C THR A 361 -10.54 10.08 8.42
N VAL A 362 -10.67 8.77 8.68
CA VAL A 362 -11.98 8.16 8.97
C VAL A 362 -12.61 8.72 10.26
N VAL A 363 -11.83 9.00 11.31
CA VAL A 363 -12.32 9.58 12.57
C VAL A 363 -12.72 11.03 12.35
N VAL A 364 -11.96 11.81 11.60
CA VAL A 364 -12.29 13.19 11.23
C VAL A 364 -13.54 13.20 10.34
N ASP A 365 -13.63 12.32 9.35
CA ASP A 365 -14.83 12.15 8.52
C ASP A 365 -16.05 11.81 9.40
N ASN A 366 -15.90 10.91 10.38
CA ASN A 366 -16.99 10.56 11.31
C ASN A 366 -17.32 11.68 12.31
N VAL A 367 -16.35 12.46 12.78
CA VAL A 367 -16.56 13.62 13.66
C VAL A 367 -17.27 14.75 12.91
N ILE A 368 -16.92 14.97 11.64
CA ILE A 368 -17.61 15.93 10.77
C ILE A 368 -19.06 15.48 10.57
N ILE A 369 -19.28 14.20 10.25
CA ILE A 369 -20.63 13.62 10.13
C ILE A 369 -21.40 13.79 11.46
N LEU A 370 -20.81 13.44 12.60
CA LEU A 370 -21.44 13.58 13.91
C LEU A 370 -21.79 15.04 14.26
N LEU A 371 -20.89 15.99 14.02
CA LEU A 371 -21.14 17.41 14.26
C LEU A 371 -22.27 17.95 13.36
N GLN A 372 -22.35 17.48 12.12
CA GLN A 372 -23.43 17.86 11.19
C GLN A 372 -24.78 17.25 11.57
N PHE A 373 -24.82 16.05 12.16
CA PHE A 373 -26.06 15.46 12.67
C PHE A 373 -26.49 16.04 14.03
N ASN A 374 -25.55 16.49 14.86
CA ASN A 374 -25.87 17.06 16.17
C ASN A 374 -26.48 18.47 16.09
N HIS A 375 -26.36 19.15 14.94
CA HIS A 375 -26.98 20.45 14.67
C HIS A 375 -28.37 20.33 14.01
N VAL A 376 -28.79 19.10 13.69
CA VAL A 376 -30.02 18.74 12.96
C VAL A 376 -31.11 18.19 13.89
N ILE A 377 -30.72 17.74 15.09
CA ILE A 377 -31.59 17.46 16.25
C ILE A 377 -31.68 18.76 17.05
#